data_AF-A0A6S7KDI6-F1
#
_entry.id   AF-A0A6S7KDI6-F1
#
_cell.length_a   1.000
_cell.length_b   1.000
_cell.length_c   1.000
_cell.angle_alpha   90.00
_cell.angle_beta   90.00
_cell.angle_gamma   90.00
#
_symmetry.space_group_name_H-M   'P 1'
#
loop_
_entity.id
_entity.type
_entity.pdbx_description
1 polymer ?
#
loop_
_entity_poly.entity_id
_entity_poly.type
_entity_poly.pdbx_seq_one_letter_code
_entity_poly.pdbx_strand_id
1 'polypeptide(L)'
;MEISHRKIFISICRKSTTNNVLFAADIPYPLLRAWYSLVVLKKPVQPSSEATTSVIPNYTFVDLLEHSIPGHSFAISRDEVTRSEVNKSLLRIASKVDMEYYNTRGRKRMALDSRSKKFHIFEGQTISLAQLQHESQQVHDELEE
;
A
#
# COMPACT_ATOMS: atom_id res chain seq x y z
N MET A 1 12.41 21.73 2.74
CA MET A 1 11.77 21.03 1.60
C MET A 1 10.60 20.26 2.21
N GLU A 2 9.41 20.88 2.25
CA GLU A 2 8.22 20.29 2.89
C GLU A 2 7.76 19.08 2.09
N ILE A 3 7.91 17.89 2.66
CA ILE A 3 7.24 16.69 2.16
C ILE A 3 5.77 16.91 2.49
N SER A 4 5.01 17.42 1.52
CA SER A 4 3.56 17.56 1.61
C SER A 4 2.97 16.25 2.10
N HIS A 5 2.46 16.24 3.33
CA HIS A 5 1.80 15.12 3.99
C HIS A 5 0.49 14.79 3.25
N ARG A 6 0.60 14.21 2.06
CA ARG A 6 -0.54 13.77 1.28
C ARG A 6 -1.05 12.47 1.88
N LYS A 7 -1.99 12.63 2.80
CA LYS A 7 -2.71 11.54 3.46
C LYS A 7 -3.54 10.78 2.41
N ILE A 8 -3.60 9.46 2.53
CA ILE A 8 -4.58 8.66 1.81
C ILE A 8 -5.95 8.99 2.39
N PHE A 9 -6.92 9.25 1.52
CA PHE A 9 -8.32 9.39 1.91
C PHE A 9 -9.04 8.07 1.68
N ILE A 10 -9.75 7.60 2.69
CA ILE A 10 -10.56 6.38 2.62
C ILE A 10 -12.03 6.79 2.57
N SER A 11 -12.72 6.37 1.51
CA SER A 11 -14.16 6.53 1.36
C SER A 11 -14.85 5.19 1.54
N ILE A 12 -15.75 5.07 2.52
CA ILE A 12 -16.57 3.87 2.72
C ILE A 12 -17.66 3.86 1.65
N CYS A 13 -17.75 2.78 0.87
CA CYS A 13 -18.81 2.58 -0.11
C CYS A 13 -19.66 1.40 0.36
N ARG A 14 -20.98 1.55 0.47
CA ARG A 14 -21.86 0.46 0.90
C ARG A 14 -23.08 0.40 -0.02
N LYS A 15 -22.98 -0.33 -1.15
CA LYS A 15 -24.12 -0.72 -2.00
C LYS A 15 -23.89 -2.10 -2.63
N SER A 16 -24.99 -2.86 -2.75
CA SER A 16 -25.00 -4.32 -2.85
C SER A 16 -24.81 -4.90 -4.25
N THR A 17 -24.35 -6.15 -4.23
CA THR A 17 -24.54 -7.26 -5.20
C THR A 17 -23.42 -7.41 -6.22
N THR A 18 -22.65 -8.49 -6.04
CA THR A 18 -21.31 -8.84 -6.60
C THR A 18 -20.16 -8.12 -5.89
N ASN A 19 -19.41 -8.88 -5.07
CA ASN A 19 -18.30 -8.45 -4.20
C ASN A 19 -18.40 -6.99 -3.73
N ASN A 20 -19.08 -6.76 -2.61
CA ASN A 20 -19.28 -5.41 -2.10
C ASN A 20 -17.92 -4.74 -1.91
N VAL A 21 -17.68 -3.63 -2.61
CA VAL A 21 -16.55 -2.74 -2.29
C VAL A 21 -16.73 -2.33 -0.84
N LEU A 22 -15.76 -2.66 0.01
CA LEU A 22 -15.79 -2.30 1.43
C LEU A 22 -15.43 -0.83 1.60
N PHE A 23 -14.37 -0.39 0.91
CA PHE A 23 -13.98 1.01 0.82
C PHE A 23 -13.08 1.23 -0.41
N ALA A 24 -12.89 2.51 -0.75
CA ALA A 24 -11.96 2.96 -1.76
C ALA A 24 -10.88 3.85 -1.13
N ALA A 25 -9.62 3.57 -1.42
CA ALA A 25 -8.48 4.41 -1.09
C ALA A 25 -8.17 5.33 -2.27
N ASP A 26 -8.20 6.65 -2.04
CA ASP A 26 -7.71 7.65 -2.98
C ASP A 26 -6.19 7.81 -2.79
N ILE A 27 -5.42 7.20 -3.68
CA ILE A 27 -3.95 7.17 -3.60
C ILE A 27 -3.35 8.22 -4.55
N PRO A 28 -2.60 9.21 -4.04
CA PRO A 28 -1.95 10.22 -4.89
C PRO A 28 -0.97 9.59 -5.89
N TYR A 29 -0.94 10.13 -7.11
CA TYR A 29 0.02 9.74 -8.15
C TYR A 29 1.49 9.82 -7.70
N PRO A 30 1.94 10.90 -7.02
CA PRO A 30 3.29 10.96 -6.46
C PRO A 30 3.62 9.81 -5.51
N LEU A 31 2.64 9.37 -4.71
CA LEU A 31 2.81 8.29 -3.75
C LEU A 31 2.95 6.93 -4.45
N LEU A 32 2.08 6.65 -5.42
CA LEU A 32 2.16 5.43 -6.26
C LEU A 32 3.51 5.31 -6.99
N ARG A 33 4.03 6.44 -7.48
CA ARG A 33 5.34 6.48 -8.12
C ARG A 33 6.49 6.23 -7.13
N ALA A 34 6.39 6.79 -5.92
CA ALA A 34 7.36 6.54 -4.86
C ALA A 34 7.37 5.06 -4.47
N TRP A 35 6.19 4.44 -4.30
CA TRP A 35 6.06 3.00 -4.04
C TRP A 35 6.67 2.15 -5.15
N TYR A 36 6.40 2.49 -6.42
CA TYR A 36 7.02 1.79 -7.54
C TYR A 36 8.55 1.84 -7.47
N SER A 37 9.09 3.02 -7.18
CA SER A 37 10.54 3.21 -7.06
C SER A 37 11.14 2.40 -5.89
N LEU A 38 10.42 2.31 -4.77
CA LEU A 38 10.85 1.58 -3.58
C LEU A 38 10.77 0.06 -3.73
N VAL A 39 9.75 -0.46 -4.42
CA VAL A 39 9.53 -1.91 -4.55
C VAL A 39 10.24 -2.49 -5.77
N VAL A 40 10.24 -1.75 -6.89
CA VAL A 40 10.71 -2.26 -8.19
C VAL A 40 12.08 -1.70 -8.58
N LEU A 41 12.33 -0.41 -8.29
CA LEU A 41 13.59 0.24 -8.67
C LEU A 41 14.69 0.17 -7.60
N LYS A 42 14.45 -0.49 -6.46
CA LYS A 42 15.53 -0.86 -5.54
C LYS A 42 16.51 -1.77 -6.27
N LYS A 43 17.53 -1.15 -6.88
CA LYS A 43 18.79 -1.83 -7.19
C LYS A 43 19.39 -2.26 -5.86
N PRO A 44 19.86 -3.51 -5.71
CA PRO A 44 20.67 -3.85 -4.55
C PRO A 44 21.84 -2.88 -4.52
N VAL A 45 21.91 -2.07 -3.46
CA VAL A 45 23.12 -1.33 -3.14
C VAL A 45 24.19 -2.41 -2.97
N GLN A 46 25.16 -2.47 -3.89
CA GLN A 46 26.34 -3.30 -3.66
C GLN A 46 26.90 -2.91 -2.29
N PRO A 47 27.20 -3.87 -1.41
CA PRO A 47 27.74 -3.56 -0.10
C PRO A 47 29.13 -2.95 -0.30
N SER A 48 29.22 -1.61 -0.30
CA SER A 48 30.48 -0.94 -0.05
C SER A 48 30.83 -1.25 1.40
N SER A 49 31.86 -2.08 1.54
CA SER A 49 32.52 -2.50 2.77
C SER A 49 32.53 -1.40 3.83
N GLU A 50 31.70 -1.58 4.87
CA GLU A 50 31.89 -1.15 6.27
C GLU A 50 30.52 -1.05 7.00
N ALA A 51 30.27 -2.05 7.86
CA ALA A 51 29.46 -2.02 9.08
C ALA A 51 28.07 -1.34 9.08
N THR A 52 27.03 -2.11 8.77
CA THR A 52 25.93 -2.53 9.67
C THR A 52 24.90 -3.24 8.80
N THR A 53 24.57 -4.48 9.14
CA THR A 53 23.65 -5.32 8.38
C THR A 53 22.22 -4.81 8.54
N SER A 54 21.89 -3.66 7.94
CA SER A 54 20.50 -3.27 7.77
C SER A 54 19.91 -4.18 6.71
N VAL A 55 19.31 -5.29 7.13
CA VAL A 55 18.41 -6.10 6.31
C VAL A 55 17.35 -5.13 5.81
N ILE A 56 17.48 -4.63 4.57
CA ILE A 56 16.46 -3.75 4.00
C ILE A 56 15.25 -4.66 3.78
N PRO A 57 14.14 -4.49 4.53
CA PRO A 57 12.98 -5.34 4.34
C PRO A 57 12.47 -5.20 2.90
N ASN A 58 12.23 -6.35 2.28
CA ASN A 58 11.59 -6.46 0.97
C ASN A 58 10.11 -6.12 1.12
N TYR A 59 9.80 -4.82 1.10
CA TYR A 59 8.42 -4.34 1.16
C TYR A 59 7.67 -4.70 -0.14
N THR A 60 6.44 -5.16 0.02
CA THR A 60 5.46 -5.32 -1.04
C THR A 60 4.55 -4.09 -1.13
N PHE A 61 3.76 -3.97 -2.20
CA PHE A 61 2.80 -2.86 -2.33
C PHE A 61 1.69 -2.95 -1.28
N VAL A 62 1.35 -4.15 -0.82
CA VAL A 62 0.37 -4.36 0.26
C VAL A 62 0.92 -3.78 1.55
N ASP A 63 2.18 -4.04 1.89
CA ASP A 63 2.78 -3.52 3.13
C ASP A 63 2.78 -1.98 3.12
N LEU A 64 3.12 -1.38 1.98
CA LEU A 64 3.10 0.08 1.81
C LEU A 64 1.67 0.66 1.91
N LEU A 65 0.68 -0.05 1.38
CA LEU A 65 -0.72 0.34 1.53
C LEU A 65 -1.15 0.27 2.99
N GLU A 66 -0.84 -0.81 3.70
CA GLU A 66 -1.20 -0.98 5.11
C GLU A 66 -0.57 0.09 6.02
N HIS A 67 0.69 0.43 5.78
CA HIS A 67 1.40 1.47 6.52
C HIS A 67 0.89 2.88 6.24
N SER A 68 0.22 3.09 5.11
CA SER A 68 -0.29 4.41 4.71
C SER A 68 -1.74 4.65 5.15
N ILE A 69 -2.40 3.66 5.75
CA ILE A 69 -3.71 3.78 6.36
C ILE A 69 -3.57 4.46 7.73
N PRO A 70 -4.25 5.60 7.95
CA PRO A 70 -4.27 6.23 9.27
C PRO A 70 -4.83 5.29 10.34
N GLY A 71 -4.10 5.16 11.45
CA GLY A 71 -4.54 4.41 12.63
C GLY A 71 -4.64 2.89 12.41
N HIS A 72 -4.05 2.34 11.34
CA HIS A 72 -4.07 0.90 11.04
C HIS A 72 -5.48 0.29 11.11
N SER A 73 -6.48 1.04 10.63
CA SER A 73 -7.91 0.74 10.83
C SER A 73 -8.38 -0.57 10.18
N PHE A 74 -7.61 -1.13 9.25
CA PHE A 74 -7.77 -2.48 8.73
C PHE A 74 -6.41 -3.00 8.24
N ALA A 75 -6.32 -4.32 8.06
CA ALA A 75 -5.25 -4.98 7.32
C ALA A 75 -5.84 -5.81 6.18
N ILE A 76 -5.05 -6.03 5.13
CA ILE A 76 -5.37 -7.01 4.09
C ILE A 76 -5.30 -8.41 4.72
N SER A 77 -6.12 -9.32 4.21
CA SER A 77 -6.11 -10.71 4.65
C SER A 77 -4.70 -11.32 4.57
N ARG A 78 -4.35 -12.11 5.60
CA ARG A 78 -3.10 -12.89 5.63
C ARG A 78 -3.11 -14.05 4.62
N ASP A 79 -4.26 -14.37 4.04
CA ASP A 79 -4.37 -15.33 2.94
C ASP A 79 -3.46 -14.91 1.77
N GLU A 80 -2.51 -15.79 1.43
CA GLU A 80 -1.46 -15.47 0.48
C GLU A 80 -2.00 -15.24 -0.93
N VAL A 81 -3.07 -15.93 -1.31
CA VAL A 81 -3.73 -15.76 -2.62
C VAL A 81 -4.30 -14.35 -2.72
N THR A 82 -5.14 -13.96 -1.75
CA THR A 82 -5.73 -12.63 -1.66
C THR A 82 -4.66 -11.54 -1.62
N ARG A 83 -3.63 -11.71 -0.78
CA ARG A 83 -2.54 -10.74 -0.63
C ARG A 83 -1.75 -10.58 -1.94
N SER A 84 -1.50 -11.68 -2.64
CA SER A 84 -0.85 -11.69 -3.96
C SER A 84 -1.68 -10.97 -5.02
N GLU A 85 -3.00 -11.16 -5.03
CA GLU A 85 -3.91 -10.48 -5.95
C GLU A 85 -3.93 -8.96 -5.73
N VAL A 86 -4.08 -8.53 -4.48
CA VAL A 86 -4.06 -7.10 -4.11
C VAL A 86 -2.71 -6.49 -4.50
N ASN A 87 -1.60 -7.16 -4.19
CA ASN A 87 -0.25 -6.71 -4.54
C ASN A 87 -0.08 -6.56 -6.06
N LYS A 88 -0.51 -7.55 -6.86
CA LYS A 88 -0.46 -7.48 -8.34
C LYS A 88 -1.31 -6.34 -8.88
N SER A 89 -2.48 -6.08 -8.29
CA SER A 89 -3.36 -4.99 -8.69
C SER A 89 -2.71 -3.63 -8.45
N LEU A 90 -2.14 -3.42 -7.26
CA LEU A 90 -1.39 -2.20 -6.92
C LEU A 90 -0.16 -2.01 -7.81
N LEU A 91 0.61 -3.07 -8.07
CA LEU A 91 1.75 -3.03 -8.99
C LEU A 91 1.32 -2.54 -10.37
N ARG A 92 0.24 -3.09 -10.95
CA ARG A 92 -0.24 -2.65 -12.28
C ARG A 92 -0.59 -1.16 -12.30
N ILE A 93 -1.18 -0.65 -11.22
CA ILE A 93 -1.53 0.78 -11.10
C ILE A 93 -0.25 1.62 -10.98
N ALA A 94 0.65 1.24 -10.09
CA ALA A 94 1.91 1.94 -9.84
C ALA A 94 2.79 1.99 -11.11
N SER A 95 2.93 0.88 -11.83
CA SER A 95 3.65 0.82 -13.12
C SER A 95 3.05 1.77 -14.16
N LYS A 96 1.72 1.84 -14.26
CA LYS A 96 1.06 2.77 -15.20
C LYS A 96 1.33 4.21 -14.83
N VAL A 97 1.24 4.56 -13.55
CA VAL A 97 1.53 5.91 -13.07
C VAL A 97 2.99 6.27 -13.34
N ASP A 98 3.95 5.39 -13.03
CA ASP A 98 5.36 5.66 -13.30
C ASP A 98 5.62 5.90 -14.80
N MET A 99 5.00 5.09 -15.67
CA MET A 99 5.04 5.27 -17.12
C MET A 99 4.43 6.61 -17.58
N GLU A 100 3.34 7.07 -16.96
CA GLU A 100 2.79 8.41 -17.22
C GLU A 100 3.79 9.52 -16.86
N TYR A 101 4.49 9.41 -15.73
CA TYR A 101 5.55 10.36 -15.36
C TYR A 101 6.77 10.30 -16.27
N TYR A 102 7.10 9.12 -16.78
CA TYR A 102 8.21 8.94 -17.73
C TYR A 102 7.90 9.60 -19.08
N ASN A 103 6.67 9.42 -19.58
CA ASN A 103 6.25 9.90 -20.90
C ASN A 103 5.85 11.38 -20.94
N THR A 104 5.65 12.02 -19.78
CA THR A 104 5.23 13.43 -19.70
C THR A 104 6.35 14.35 -19.22
N ARG A 105 6.41 15.56 -19.78
CA ARG A 105 7.43 16.56 -19.45
C ARG A 105 6.81 17.94 -19.18
N GLY A 106 7.57 18.80 -18.50
CA GLY A 106 7.18 20.19 -18.23
C GLY A 106 5.87 20.31 -17.45
N ARG A 107 5.04 21.30 -17.80
CA ARG A 107 3.78 21.59 -17.10
C ARG A 107 2.81 20.40 -17.04
N LYS A 108 2.79 19.54 -18.07
CA LYS A 108 1.94 18.34 -18.09
C LYS A 108 2.34 17.34 -17.01
N ARG A 109 3.64 17.23 -16.70
CA ARG A 109 4.14 16.38 -15.62
C ARG A 109 3.74 16.92 -14.25
N MET A 110 3.84 18.24 -14.04
CA MET A 110 3.41 18.88 -12.79
C MET A 110 1.90 18.70 -12.53
N ALA A 111 1.09 18.65 -13.59
CA ALA A 111 -0.33 18.34 -13.47
C ALA A 111 -0.62 16.90 -13.01
N LEU A 112 0.33 15.96 -13.13
CA LEU A 112 0.20 14.63 -12.54
C LEU A 112 0.33 14.67 -11.02
N ASP A 113 1.05 15.64 -10.47
CA ASP A 113 1.24 15.76 -9.03
C ASP A 113 -0.08 16.04 -8.33
N SER A 114 -1.08 16.64 -8.98
CA SER A 114 -2.41 16.87 -8.39
C SER A 114 -3.39 15.70 -8.58
N ARG A 115 -3.00 14.61 -9.25
CA ARG A 115 -3.89 13.47 -9.51
C ARG A 115 -3.88 12.44 -8.38
N SER A 116 -5.00 11.75 -8.22
CA SER A 116 -5.15 10.55 -7.39
C SER A 116 -5.76 9.41 -8.20
N LYS A 117 -5.53 8.17 -7.75
CA LYS A 117 -6.18 6.97 -8.27
C LYS A 117 -6.97 6.30 -7.16
N LYS A 118 -8.25 6.02 -7.44
CA LYS A 118 -9.08 5.18 -6.57
C LYS A 118 -8.66 3.73 -6.69
N PHE A 119 -8.33 3.13 -5.56
CA PHE A 119 -8.10 1.71 -5.39
C PHE A 119 -9.24 1.13 -4.54
N HIS A 120 -9.98 0.17 -5.08
CA HIS A 120 -11.11 -0.45 -4.40
C HIS A 120 -10.62 -1.68 -3.64
N ILE A 121 -11.03 -1.78 -2.38
CA ILE A 121 -10.84 -2.97 -1.56
C ILE A 121 -12.20 -3.60 -1.34
N PHE A 122 -12.27 -4.89 -1.62
CA PHE A 122 -13.51 -5.66 -1.60
C PHE A 122 -13.67 -6.42 -0.29
N GLU A 123 -14.93 -6.71 0.04
CA GLU A 123 -15.27 -7.62 1.13
C GLU A 123 -14.55 -8.98 0.97
N GLY A 124 -14.05 -9.53 2.06
CA GLY A 124 -13.19 -10.73 2.06
C GLY A 124 -11.70 -10.47 1.81
N GLN A 125 -11.31 -9.27 1.37
CA GLN A 125 -9.90 -8.93 1.19
C GLN A 125 -9.24 -8.36 2.45
N THR A 126 -10.01 -8.10 3.51
CA THR A 126 -9.53 -7.48 4.75
C THR A 126 -9.89 -8.30 5.97
N ILE A 127 -9.06 -8.19 7.01
CA ILE A 127 -9.42 -8.61 8.37
C ILE A 127 -9.79 -7.38 9.20
N SER A 128 -10.78 -7.54 10.09
CA SER A 128 -11.22 -6.45 10.95
C SER A 128 -10.24 -6.22 12.10
N LEU A 129 -10.19 -4.99 12.63
CA LEU A 129 -9.40 -4.65 13.81
C LEU A 129 -9.81 -5.50 15.04
N ALA A 130 -11.10 -5.77 15.22
CA ALA A 130 -11.60 -6.59 16.31
C ALA A 130 -11.06 -8.03 16.22
N GLN A 131 -10.99 -8.58 15.02
CA GLN A 131 -10.41 -9.91 14.77
C GLN A 131 -8.90 -9.90 15.01
N LEU A 132 -8.19 -8.86 14.58
CA LEU A 132 -6.77 -8.67 14.87
C LEU A 132 -6.49 -8.56 16.38
N GLN A 133 -7.31 -7.82 17.12
CA GLN A 133 -7.18 -7.66 18.56
C GLN A 133 -7.44 -8.98 19.30
N HIS A 134 -8.43 -9.74 18.87
CA HIS A 134 -8.71 -11.06 19.42
C HIS A 134 -7.54 -12.03 19.18
N GLU A 135 -7.01 -12.09 17.96
CA GLU A 135 -5.82 -12.90 17.66
C GLU A 135 -4.60 -12.47 18.49
N SER A 136 -4.39 -11.15 18.66
CA SER A 136 -3.29 -10.64 19.47
C SER A 136 -3.44 -11.00 20.94
N GLN A 137 -4.66 -11.00 21.47
CA GLN A 137 -4.93 -11.38 22.86
C GLN A 137 -4.68 -12.88 23.07
N GLN A 138 -5.12 -13.74 22.15
CA GLN A 138 -4.88 -15.19 22.22
C GLN A 138 -3.39 -15.52 22.24
N VAL A 139 -2.60 -14.89 21.37
CA VAL A 139 -1.13 -15.08 21.37
C VAL A 139 -0.50 -14.59 22.66
N HIS A 140 -1.02 -13.50 23.26
CA HIS A 140 -0.51 -13.00 24.53
C HIS A 140 -0.79 -13.99 25.67
N ASP A 141 -2.00 -14.53 25.72
CA ASP A 141 -2.42 -15.50 26.73
C ASP A 141 -1.62 -16.82 26.58
N GLU A 142 -1.33 -17.28 25.35
CA GLU A 142 -0.49 -18.45 25.07
C GLU A 142 1.00 -18.28 25.46
N LEU A 143 1.49 -17.04 25.56
CA LEU A 143 2.87 -16.73 25.97
C LEU A 143 3.01 -16.52 27.48
N GLU A 144 1.90 -16.33 28.20
CA GLU A 144 1.85 -16.18 29.65
C GLU A 144 1.57 -17.50 30.40
N GLU A 145 1.24 -18.59 29.70
CA GLU A 145 1.27 -19.98 30.20
C GLU A 145 2.65 -20.64 30.05
#